data_AF-A0A7Z9WPC6-F1
#
_entry.id   AF-A0A7Z9WPC6-F1
#
_cell.length_a   1.000
_cell.length_b   1.000
_cell.length_c   1.000
_cell.angle_alpha   90.00
_cell.angle_beta   90.00
_cell.angle_gamma   90.00
#
_symmetry.space_group_name_H-M   'P 1'
#
loop_
_entity.id
_entity.type
_entity.pdbx_description
1 polymer ?
#
loop_
_entity_poly.entity_id
_entity_poly.type
_entity_poly.pdbx_seq_one_letter_code
_entity_poly.pdbx_strand_id
1 'polypeptide(L)'
;MSFSRAPIDPDDLESYQEFGRDLAEPILRIGEGFEIINHYDPLHDRNLVKYVNRLRLKLWELPRAYRDFILENLAPRGKLILVDCDYRWPQYVLGERSFLQIGGLGGVSPEEYLERWALDLPLEERRESEWGCPEGFASAVRDFATRRGIEVLEIRLSHPQKYSLLAYRAYLECKRIRREEVLLDCFNHQNPRTNVQTGIPALWLPFNTEDSLAFVQEFLEGRRFRRIYFTLLPSFAGSPDTPALERWLDSLSRHGKVELLGITSRLFPADPLTPFRLVAQFQRLRRRSQLFRPLELDLSALEGLLSPYHSIA
;
A
#
# COMPACT_ATOMS: atom_id res chain seq x y z
N MET A 1 11.07 -7.91 4.13
CA MET A 1 12.24 -7.95 5.02
C MET A 1 13.34 -7.09 4.43
N SER A 2 14.12 -6.44 5.28
CA SER A 2 15.18 -5.49 4.89
C SER A 2 16.52 -5.95 5.45
N PHE A 3 17.52 -6.12 4.60
CA PHE A 3 18.84 -6.63 4.98
C PHE A 3 19.92 -5.59 4.66
N SER A 4 20.64 -5.14 5.68
CA SER A 4 21.73 -4.17 5.52
C SER A 4 22.98 -4.79 4.91
N ARG A 5 23.70 -4.00 4.11
CA ARG A 5 25.00 -4.38 3.51
C ARG A 5 25.93 -3.17 3.37
N ALA A 6 27.16 -3.43 2.91
CA ALA A 6 28.06 -2.37 2.47
C ALA A 6 27.40 -1.53 1.36
N PRO A 7 27.62 -0.21 1.33
CA PRO A 7 26.96 0.65 0.36
C PRO A 7 27.33 0.26 -1.07
N ILE A 8 26.33 0.16 -1.95
CA ILE A 8 26.54 0.01 -3.40
C ILE A 8 26.07 1.25 -4.15
N ASP A 9 26.42 1.35 -5.43
CA ASP A 9 25.74 2.29 -6.33
C ASP A 9 24.27 1.87 -6.46
N PRO A 10 23.28 2.75 -6.23
CA PRO A 10 21.88 2.42 -6.44
C PRO A 10 21.52 2.00 -7.85
N ASP A 11 22.39 2.20 -8.85
CA ASP A 11 22.20 1.74 -10.23
C ASP A 11 22.88 0.39 -10.51
N ASP A 12 23.64 -0.16 -9.54
CA ASP A 12 24.30 -1.47 -9.62
C ASP A 12 23.32 -2.62 -9.31
N LEU A 13 22.51 -2.94 -10.32
CA LEU A 13 21.54 -4.03 -10.28
C LEU A 13 22.20 -5.39 -10.02
N GLU A 14 23.38 -5.64 -10.60
CA GLU A 14 24.06 -6.93 -10.50
C GLU A 14 24.43 -7.22 -9.05
N SER A 15 25.14 -6.29 -8.38
CA SER A 15 25.47 -6.42 -6.96
C SER A 15 24.22 -6.51 -6.08
N TYR A 16 23.14 -5.78 -6.42
CA TYR A 16 21.88 -5.88 -5.69
C TYR A 16 21.24 -7.27 -5.85
N GLN A 17 21.25 -7.82 -7.05
CA GLN A 17 20.67 -9.13 -7.35
C GLN A 17 21.47 -10.25 -6.69
N GLU A 18 22.80 -10.21 -6.77
CA GLU A 18 23.68 -11.23 -6.20
C GLU A 18 23.48 -11.33 -4.69
N PHE A 19 23.51 -10.18 -3.99
CA PHE A 19 23.26 -10.16 -2.55
C PHE A 19 21.84 -10.63 -2.20
N GLY A 20 20.85 -10.28 -3.03
CA GLY A 20 19.48 -10.74 -2.86
C GLY A 20 19.34 -12.25 -3.01
N ARG A 21 20.05 -12.86 -3.95
CA ARG A 21 20.12 -14.32 -4.14
C ARG A 21 20.73 -15.00 -2.92
N ASP A 22 21.88 -14.51 -2.44
CA ASP A 22 22.59 -15.07 -1.29
C ASP A 22 21.72 -15.05 -0.01
N LEU A 23 20.82 -14.07 0.11
CA LEU A 23 19.82 -13.99 1.17
C LEU A 23 18.59 -14.89 0.93
N ALA A 24 18.11 -14.98 -0.30
CA ALA A 24 16.90 -15.73 -0.64
C ALA A 24 17.11 -17.25 -0.54
N GLU A 25 18.26 -17.74 -0.97
CA GLU A 25 18.58 -19.18 -0.96
C GLU A 25 18.41 -19.87 0.40
N PRO A 26 19.02 -19.40 1.51
CA PRO A 26 18.84 -20.04 2.81
C PRO A 26 17.40 -20.00 3.28
N ILE A 27 16.65 -18.93 2.97
CA ILE A 27 15.23 -18.82 3.34
C ILE A 27 14.40 -19.86 2.59
N LEU A 28 14.60 -20.01 1.28
CA LEU A 28 13.88 -20.98 0.45
C LEU A 28 14.15 -22.43 0.85
N ARG A 29 15.33 -22.72 1.44
CA ARG A 29 15.66 -24.05 1.99
C ARG A 29 14.91 -24.41 3.28
N ILE A 30 14.44 -23.42 4.04
CA ILE A 30 13.82 -23.65 5.35
C ILE A 30 12.36 -24.12 5.23
N GLY A 31 11.68 -23.80 4.13
CA GLY A 31 10.28 -24.19 3.98
C GLY A 31 9.68 -23.98 2.61
N GLU A 32 8.45 -24.45 2.50
CA GLU A 32 7.61 -24.41 1.31
C GLU A 32 6.36 -23.54 1.56
N GLY A 33 5.52 -23.38 0.54
CA GLY A 33 4.26 -22.63 0.66
C GLY A 33 4.42 -21.10 0.61
N PHE A 34 5.59 -20.62 0.20
CA PHE A 34 5.85 -19.20 -0.09
C PHE A 34 6.85 -19.05 -1.24
N GLU A 35 6.80 -17.88 -1.87
CA GLU A 35 7.75 -17.39 -2.85
C GLU A 35 8.51 -16.16 -2.30
N ILE A 36 9.66 -15.87 -2.89
CA ILE A 36 10.48 -14.69 -2.59
C ILE A 36 10.57 -13.81 -3.83
N ILE A 37 10.32 -12.52 -3.63
CA ILE A 37 10.58 -11.49 -4.62
C ILE A 37 11.69 -10.58 -4.08
N ASN A 38 12.85 -10.56 -4.75
CA ASN A 38 13.85 -9.53 -4.55
C ASN A 38 13.34 -8.26 -5.24
N HIS A 39 12.97 -7.25 -4.47
CA HIS A 39 12.41 -6.02 -5.01
C HIS A 39 13.48 -4.94 -5.06
N TYR A 40 13.75 -4.43 -6.25
CA TYR A 40 14.75 -3.43 -6.54
C TYR A 40 14.09 -2.20 -7.14
N ASP A 41 13.97 -1.12 -6.38
CA ASP A 41 13.43 0.15 -6.87
C ASP A 41 14.50 1.26 -6.76
N PRO A 42 15.31 1.45 -7.81
CA PRO A 42 16.42 2.41 -7.81
C PRO A 42 15.96 3.87 -7.94
N LEU A 43 14.67 4.12 -8.17
CA LEU A 43 14.10 5.47 -8.29
C LEU A 43 13.43 5.90 -7.00
N HIS A 44 12.44 5.17 -6.50
CA HIS A 44 11.67 5.54 -5.31
C HIS A 44 12.38 5.19 -4.01
N ASP A 45 13.13 4.09 -4.01
CA ASP A 45 13.87 3.60 -2.86
C ASP A 45 15.37 3.90 -2.97
N ARG A 46 15.82 4.79 -3.86
CA ARG A 46 17.23 5.02 -4.20
C ARG A 46 18.18 5.08 -3.00
N ASN A 47 17.81 5.82 -1.96
CA ASN A 47 18.63 5.94 -0.74
C ASN A 47 18.69 4.65 0.07
N LEU A 48 17.62 3.86 0.04
CA LEU A 48 17.54 2.57 0.74
C LEU A 48 18.24 1.50 -0.07
N VAL A 49 18.06 1.45 -1.40
CA VAL A 49 18.77 0.55 -2.29
C VAL A 49 20.27 0.62 -2.04
N LYS A 50 20.84 1.81 -1.82
CA LYS A 50 22.26 1.96 -1.46
C LYS A 50 22.72 1.05 -0.31
N TYR A 51 21.90 0.86 0.73
CA TYR A 51 22.32 0.19 1.97
C TYR A 51 21.55 -1.09 2.29
N VAL A 52 20.39 -1.31 1.68
CA VAL A 52 19.42 -2.33 2.06
C VAL A 52 18.93 -3.09 0.84
N ASN A 53 18.85 -4.42 0.96
CA ASN A 53 18.09 -5.26 0.04
C ASN A 53 16.72 -5.56 0.62
N ARG A 54 15.68 -5.43 -0.22
CA ARG A 54 14.29 -5.71 0.14
C ARG A 54 13.85 -7.04 -0.46
N LEU A 55 13.72 -8.06 0.39
CA LEU A 55 13.06 -9.32 0.02
C LEU A 55 11.61 -9.28 0.50
N ARG A 56 10.66 -9.54 -0.39
CA ARG A 56 9.25 -9.74 -0.06
C ARG A 56 8.95 -11.23 -0.08
N LEU A 57 8.54 -11.76 1.07
CA LEU A 57 8.02 -13.12 1.17
C LEU A 57 6.52 -13.06 0.96
N LYS A 58 6.05 -13.80 -0.03
CA LYS A 58 4.66 -13.87 -0.40
C LYS A 58 4.20 -15.30 -0.13
N LEU A 59 3.23 -15.46 0.77
CA LEU A 59 2.63 -16.77 1.00
C LEU A 59 1.98 -17.21 -0.31
N TRP A 60 2.16 -18.47 -0.67
CA TRP A 60 1.50 -19.12 -1.80
C TRP A 60 0.40 -20.07 -1.30
N GLU A 61 0.53 -20.58 -0.08
CA GLU A 61 -0.49 -21.36 0.59
C GLU A 61 -1.00 -20.66 1.85
N LEU A 62 -2.16 -21.07 2.36
CA LEU A 62 -2.66 -20.62 3.66
C LEU A 62 -1.98 -21.46 4.77
N PRO A 63 -1.02 -20.93 5.57
CA PRO A 63 -0.23 -21.74 6.48
C PRO A 63 -1.06 -22.36 7.61
N ARG A 64 -0.58 -23.45 8.20
CA ARG A 64 -1.27 -24.13 9.32
C ARG A 64 -1.62 -23.18 10.46
N ALA A 65 -0.70 -22.31 10.87
CA ALA A 65 -0.95 -21.36 11.95
C ALA A 65 -2.15 -20.44 11.67
N TYR A 66 -2.35 -20.04 10.41
CA TYR A 66 -3.51 -19.24 10.00
C TYR A 66 -4.79 -20.07 10.03
N ARG A 67 -4.74 -21.31 9.53
CA ARG A 67 -5.88 -22.24 9.55
C ARG A 67 -6.33 -22.53 10.98
N ASP A 68 -5.39 -22.86 11.85
CA ASP A 68 -5.66 -23.18 13.26
C ASP A 68 -6.24 -21.95 13.97
N PHE A 69 -5.62 -20.76 13.78
CA PHE A 69 -6.16 -19.50 14.30
C PHE A 69 -7.59 -19.22 13.84
N ILE A 70 -7.89 -19.39 12.55
CA ILE A 70 -9.24 -19.19 12.02
C ILE A 70 -10.22 -20.17 12.69
N LEU A 71 -9.91 -21.45 12.76
CA LEU A 71 -10.82 -22.46 13.32
C LEU A 71 -11.08 -22.24 14.81
N GLU A 72 -10.08 -21.78 15.55
CA GLU A 72 -10.17 -21.55 17.00
C GLU A 72 -10.91 -20.25 17.35
N ASN A 73 -10.86 -19.23 16.47
CA ASN A 73 -11.31 -17.87 16.82
C ASN A 73 -12.49 -17.37 15.98
N LEU A 74 -12.83 -18.02 14.87
CA LEU A 74 -13.94 -17.59 14.04
C LEU A 74 -15.27 -17.86 14.76
N ALA A 75 -15.99 -16.78 15.08
CA ALA A 75 -17.32 -16.88 15.69
C ALA A 75 -18.31 -17.64 14.78
N PRO A 76 -19.40 -18.21 15.33
CA PRO A 76 -20.44 -18.82 14.51
C PRO A 76 -20.97 -17.87 13.44
N ARG A 77 -20.99 -18.32 12.17
CA ARG A 77 -21.32 -17.52 10.98
C ARG A 77 -20.35 -16.36 10.69
N GLY A 78 -19.16 -16.38 11.29
CA GLY A 78 -18.08 -15.48 10.92
C GLY A 78 -17.65 -15.72 9.47
N LYS A 79 -17.14 -14.66 8.84
CA LYS A 79 -16.68 -14.67 7.45
C LYS A 79 -15.18 -14.40 7.39
N LEU A 80 -14.52 -14.91 6.36
CA LEU A 80 -13.18 -14.48 6.00
C LEU A 80 -13.27 -13.32 5.03
N ILE A 81 -12.49 -12.26 5.27
CA ILE A 81 -12.35 -11.16 4.32
C ILE A 81 -11.00 -11.34 3.63
N LEU A 82 -11.04 -11.55 2.31
CA LEU A 82 -9.83 -11.68 1.48
C LEU A 82 -9.63 -10.41 0.67
N VAL A 83 -8.52 -9.72 0.87
CA VAL A 83 -8.12 -8.56 0.06
C VAL A 83 -7.22 -9.07 -1.07
N ASP A 84 -7.75 -9.13 -2.29
CA ASP A 84 -7.05 -9.66 -3.48
C ASP A 84 -6.73 -8.51 -4.45
N CYS A 85 -5.64 -7.78 -4.18
CA CYS A 85 -5.20 -6.72 -5.09
C CYS A 85 -4.59 -7.36 -6.34
N ASP A 86 -5.21 -7.07 -7.49
CA ASP A 86 -4.89 -7.75 -8.73
C ASP A 86 -3.83 -7.02 -9.58
N TYR A 87 -3.28 -5.91 -9.05
CA TYR A 87 -2.23 -5.10 -9.68
C TYR A 87 -1.01 -5.95 -10.10
N ARG A 88 -0.59 -5.76 -11.35
CA ARG A 88 0.43 -6.59 -12.01
C ARG A 88 1.69 -5.79 -12.32
N TRP A 89 2.81 -6.50 -12.39
CA TRP A 89 4.12 -5.96 -12.74
C TRP A 89 5.01 -7.08 -13.30
N PRO A 90 5.87 -6.80 -14.30
CA PRO A 90 6.78 -7.79 -14.86
C PRO A 90 7.90 -8.15 -13.87
N GLN A 91 8.19 -9.44 -13.75
CA GLN A 91 9.22 -9.95 -12.83
C GLN A 91 10.13 -10.94 -13.55
N TYR A 92 11.44 -10.83 -13.32
CA TYR A 92 12.41 -11.80 -13.81
C TYR A 92 12.31 -13.10 -13.00
N VAL A 93 12.30 -14.23 -13.70
CA VAL A 93 12.30 -15.55 -13.09
C VAL A 93 13.74 -15.92 -12.73
N LEU A 94 14.04 -15.95 -11.43
CA LEU A 94 15.36 -16.38 -10.92
C LEU A 94 15.39 -17.89 -10.59
N GLY A 95 14.24 -18.48 -10.34
CA GLY A 95 14.05 -19.89 -10.03
C GLY A 95 12.58 -20.19 -9.73
N GLU A 96 12.26 -21.43 -9.36
CA GLU A 96 10.87 -21.90 -9.19
C GLU A 96 10.01 -21.05 -8.22
N ARG A 97 10.62 -20.55 -7.14
CA ARG A 97 9.95 -19.75 -6.09
C ARG A 97 10.67 -18.42 -5.82
N SER A 98 11.50 -17.98 -6.76
CA SER A 98 12.37 -16.81 -6.59
C SER A 98 12.28 -15.90 -7.80
N PHE A 99 11.93 -14.65 -7.56
CA PHE A 99 11.71 -13.66 -8.60
C PHE A 99 12.46 -12.36 -8.28
N LEU A 100 12.70 -11.55 -9.29
CA LEU A 100 13.23 -10.21 -9.15
C LEU A 100 12.25 -9.23 -9.79
N GLN A 101 11.80 -8.25 -9.01
CA GLN A 101 11.01 -7.14 -9.52
C GLN A 101 11.88 -5.88 -9.56
N ILE A 102 11.87 -5.20 -10.70
CA ILE A 102 12.54 -3.91 -10.89
C ILE A 102 11.48 -2.82 -10.99
N GLY A 103 11.60 -1.81 -10.13
CA GLY A 103 10.60 -0.77 -9.96
C GLY A 103 9.32 -1.24 -9.25
N GLY A 104 8.34 -0.36 -9.23
CA GLY A 104 7.03 -0.61 -8.65
C GLY A 104 6.06 0.53 -8.95
N LEU A 105 4.89 0.46 -8.32
CA LEU A 105 3.80 1.43 -8.47
C LEU A 105 4.31 2.88 -8.35
N GLY A 106 4.01 3.69 -9.37
CA GLY A 106 4.33 5.11 -9.43
C GLY A 106 3.96 5.72 -10.79
N GLY A 107 4.57 6.86 -11.12
CA GLY A 107 4.40 7.54 -12.40
C GLY A 107 5.34 7.04 -13.50
N VAL A 108 6.32 6.19 -13.19
CA VAL A 108 7.25 5.57 -14.15
C VAL A 108 6.75 4.19 -14.57
N SER A 109 6.68 3.92 -15.86
CA SER A 109 6.19 2.65 -16.40
C SER A 109 7.18 1.49 -16.19
N PRO A 110 6.72 0.23 -16.16
CA PRO A 110 7.62 -0.93 -16.12
C PRO A 110 8.60 -0.95 -17.29
N GLU A 111 8.18 -0.53 -18.48
CA GLU A 111 9.02 -0.47 -19.67
C GLU A 111 10.21 0.47 -19.47
N GLU A 112 9.97 1.67 -18.93
CA GLU A 112 11.04 2.64 -18.63
C GLU A 112 12.05 2.12 -17.60
N TYR A 113 11.61 1.30 -16.63
CA TYR A 113 12.53 0.62 -15.72
C TYR A 113 13.38 -0.43 -16.45
N LEU A 114 12.72 -1.28 -17.24
CA LEU A 114 13.39 -2.39 -17.93
C LEU A 114 14.32 -1.92 -19.05
N GLU A 115 14.10 -0.74 -19.64
CA GLU A 115 15.06 -0.10 -20.56
C GLU A 115 16.38 0.26 -19.88
N ARG A 116 16.35 0.62 -18.59
CA ARG A 116 17.53 1.09 -17.84
C ARG A 116 18.23 -0.03 -17.07
N TRP A 117 17.47 -1.00 -16.57
CA TRP A 117 17.94 -2.08 -15.70
C TRP A 117 17.53 -3.44 -16.26
N ALA A 118 17.84 -3.68 -17.53
CA ALA A 118 17.54 -4.95 -18.21
C ALA A 118 18.41 -6.10 -17.71
N LEU A 119 17.86 -7.32 -17.70
CA LEU A 119 18.59 -8.57 -17.54
C LEU A 119 18.23 -9.51 -18.68
N ASP A 120 19.19 -10.35 -19.07
CA ASP A 120 18.95 -11.45 -20.02
C ASP A 120 18.37 -12.67 -19.29
N LEU A 121 17.14 -12.53 -18.80
CA LEU A 121 16.39 -13.56 -18.08
C LEU A 121 14.93 -13.57 -18.51
N PRO A 122 14.21 -14.71 -18.38
CA PRO A 122 12.78 -14.76 -18.65
C PRO A 122 12.00 -13.78 -17.77
N LEU A 123 11.06 -13.06 -18.38
CA LEU A 123 10.11 -12.18 -17.71
C LEU A 123 8.72 -12.83 -17.68
N GLU A 124 8.06 -12.72 -16.54
CA GLU A 124 6.66 -13.10 -16.37
C GLU A 124 5.85 -11.92 -15.82
N GLU A 125 4.64 -11.74 -16.33
CA GLU A 125 3.69 -10.80 -15.75
C GLU A 125 3.07 -11.41 -14.49
N ARG A 126 3.39 -10.85 -13.33
CA ARG A 126 2.99 -11.40 -12.02
C ARG A 126 2.28 -10.34 -11.18
N ARG A 127 1.76 -10.77 -10.02
CA ARG A 127 1.22 -9.86 -9.00
C ARG A 127 2.35 -9.00 -8.46
N GLU A 128 2.13 -7.69 -8.42
CA GLU A 128 3.17 -6.75 -7.99
C GLU A 128 3.61 -7.05 -6.55
N SER A 129 4.90 -6.95 -6.32
CA SER A 129 5.56 -7.40 -5.10
C SER A 129 5.07 -6.70 -3.82
N GLU A 130 4.72 -5.42 -3.83
CA GLU A 130 4.25 -4.69 -2.65
C GLU A 130 2.78 -4.92 -2.40
N TRP A 131 1.97 -4.68 -3.42
CA TRP A 131 0.53 -4.54 -3.29
C TRP A 131 -0.23 -5.79 -3.69
N GLY A 132 0.30 -6.57 -4.64
CA GLY A 132 -0.40 -7.70 -5.25
C GLY A 132 -0.58 -8.88 -4.29
N CYS A 133 -1.75 -9.52 -4.35
CA CYS A 133 -2.01 -10.78 -3.65
C CYS A 133 -1.65 -11.96 -4.57
N PRO A 134 -0.77 -12.89 -4.15
CA PRO A 134 -0.44 -14.07 -4.96
C PRO A 134 -1.67 -14.91 -5.27
N GLU A 135 -1.83 -15.32 -6.54
CA GLU A 135 -3.00 -16.07 -6.99
C GLU A 135 -3.15 -17.41 -6.24
N GLY A 136 -2.03 -18.09 -5.96
CA GLY A 136 -2.02 -19.30 -5.15
C GLY A 136 -2.56 -19.09 -3.74
N PHE A 137 -2.22 -17.97 -3.09
CA PHE A 137 -2.70 -17.69 -1.72
C PHE A 137 -4.19 -17.41 -1.70
N ALA A 138 -4.68 -16.59 -2.64
CA ALA A 138 -6.11 -16.35 -2.78
C ALA A 138 -6.87 -17.66 -3.00
N SER A 139 -6.37 -18.54 -3.88
CA SER A 139 -6.96 -19.87 -4.09
C SER A 139 -6.94 -20.72 -2.82
N ALA A 140 -5.80 -20.78 -2.12
CA ALA A 140 -5.66 -21.57 -0.90
C ALA A 140 -6.64 -21.12 0.21
N VAL A 141 -6.90 -19.81 0.32
CA VAL A 141 -7.91 -19.25 1.23
C VAL A 141 -9.31 -19.68 0.82
N ARG A 142 -9.69 -19.52 -0.46
CA ARG A 142 -11.01 -19.93 -0.98
C ARG A 142 -11.26 -21.43 -0.78
N ASP A 143 -10.27 -22.25 -1.09
CA ASP A 143 -10.34 -23.70 -0.94
C ASP A 143 -10.49 -24.14 0.52
N PHE A 144 -9.71 -23.52 1.42
CA PHE A 144 -9.82 -23.76 2.85
C PHE A 144 -11.21 -23.40 3.37
N ALA A 145 -11.72 -22.22 3.00
CA ALA A 145 -13.03 -21.76 3.44
C ALA A 145 -14.16 -22.65 2.93
N THR A 146 -14.12 -23.02 1.65
CA THR A 146 -15.09 -23.93 1.00
C THR A 146 -15.16 -25.27 1.72
N ARG A 147 -14.00 -25.90 2.00
CA ARG A 147 -13.95 -27.18 2.73
C ARG A 147 -14.49 -27.11 4.16
N ARG A 148 -14.55 -25.92 4.75
CA ARG A 148 -15.02 -25.70 6.12
C ARG A 148 -16.42 -25.08 6.20
N GLY A 149 -17.06 -24.84 5.05
CA GLY A 149 -18.34 -24.13 5.00
C GLY A 149 -18.26 -22.70 5.54
N ILE A 150 -17.08 -22.07 5.42
CA ILE A 150 -16.84 -20.68 5.84
C ILE A 150 -17.07 -19.79 4.62
N GLU A 151 -17.86 -18.73 4.79
CA GLU A 151 -18.09 -17.75 3.72
C GLU A 151 -16.87 -16.84 3.55
N VAL A 152 -16.51 -16.55 2.30
CA VAL A 152 -15.43 -15.62 1.94
C VAL A 152 -16.03 -14.38 1.30
N LEU A 153 -15.72 -13.22 1.87
CA LEU A 153 -15.97 -11.90 1.31
C LEU A 153 -14.68 -11.43 0.62
N GLU A 154 -14.57 -11.67 -0.69
CA GLU A 154 -13.41 -11.30 -1.48
C GLU A 154 -13.53 -9.86 -2.01
N ILE A 155 -12.55 -9.03 -1.67
CA ILE A 155 -12.41 -7.64 -2.13
C ILE A 155 -11.29 -7.61 -3.17
N ARG A 156 -11.68 -7.84 -4.42
CA ARG A 156 -10.75 -7.87 -5.55
C ARG A 156 -10.82 -6.57 -6.35
N LEU A 157 -9.73 -5.81 -6.38
CA LEU A 157 -9.62 -4.57 -7.14
C LEU A 157 -8.26 -4.49 -7.82
N SER A 158 -8.22 -3.83 -8.97
CA SER A 158 -7.07 -3.87 -9.85
C SER A 158 -5.96 -2.87 -9.58
N HIS A 159 -6.14 -2.01 -8.59
CA HIS A 159 -5.18 -0.97 -8.30
C HIS A 159 -5.27 -0.56 -6.82
N PRO A 160 -4.14 -0.30 -6.14
CA PRO A 160 -4.13 0.15 -4.74
C PRO A 160 -5.04 1.37 -4.48
N GLN A 161 -5.08 2.32 -5.41
CA GLN A 161 -5.93 3.52 -5.29
C GLN A 161 -7.44 3.19 -5.26
N LYS A 162 -7.88 2.09 -5.88
CA LYS A 162 -9.28 1.65 -5.82
C LYS A 162 -9.66 1.20 -4.41
N TYR A 163 -8.72 0.60 -3.67
CA TYR A 163 -8.92 0.29 -2.25
C TYR A 163 -9.03 1.57 -1.41
N SER A 164 -8.27 2.61 -1.75
CA SER A 164 -8.39 3.91 -1.09
C SER A 164 -9.75 4.56 -1.30
N LEU A 165 -10.32 4.46 -2.51
CA LEU A 165 -11.69 4.91 -2.79
C LEU A 165 -12.73 4.08 -2.04
N LEU A 166 -12.57 2.75 -1.98
CA LEU A 166 -13.45 1.87 -1.22
C LEU A 166 -13.41 2.22 0.28
N ALA A 167 -12.21 2.42 0.84
CA ALA A 167 -12.03 2.85 2.23
C ALA A 167 -12.70 4.21 2.49
N TYR A 168 -12.54 5.18 1.58
CA TYR A 168 -13.22 6.47 1.67
C TYR A 168 -14.76 6.30 1.69
N ARG A 169 -15.31 5.49 0.78
CA ARG A 169 -16.76 5.19 0.75
C ARG A 169 -17.22 4.49 2.04
N ALA A 170 -16.43 3.54 2.55
CA ALA A 170 -16.69 2.87 3.82
C ALA A 170 -16.78 3.86 5.00
N TYR A 171 -15.92 4.87 5.05
CA TYR A 171 -16.04 5.95 6.03
C TYR A 171 -17.35 6.73 5.89
N LEU A 172 -17.83 6.97 4.66
CA LEU A 172 -19.06 7.72 4.43
C LEU A 172 -20.33 6.98 4.87
N GLU A 173 -20.29 5.65 4.96
CA GLU A 173 -21.37 4.84 5.52
C GLU A 173 -21.40 4.85 7.06
N CYS A 174 -20.28 5.21 7.70
CA CYS A 174 -20.22 5.29 9.15
C CYS A 174 -21.10 6.42 9.72
N LYS A 175 -21.75 6.14 10.85
CA LYS A 175 -22.40 7.18 11.65
C LYS A 175 -21.35 8.13 12.22
N ARG A 176 -21.68 9.43 12.34
CA ARG A 176 -20.81 10.48 12.96
C ARG A 176 -19.56 10.84 12.16
N ILE A 177 -19.55 10.52 10.86
CA ILE A 177 -18.51 10.96 9.94
C ILE A 177 -18.60 12.48 9.67
N ARG A 178 -17.44 13.15 9.62
CA ARG A 178 -17.26 14.57 9.28
C ARG A 178 -17.09 14.71 7.77
N ARG A 179 -18.21 14.70 7.04
CA ARG A 179 -18.21 14.70 5.56
C ARG A 179 -17.58 15.96 4.95
N GLU A 180 -17.53 17.04 5.71
CA GLU A 180 -16.93 18.32 5.30
C GLU A 180 -15.41 18.37 5.50
N GLU A 181 -14.79 17.32 6.04
CA GLU A 181 -13.34 17.21 6.19
C GLU A 181 -12.81 15.98 5.45
N VAL A 182 -11.51 15.98 5.13
CA VAL A 182 -10.84 14.81 4.59
C VAL A 182 -9.38 14.79 5.02
N LEU A 183 -8.83 13.60 5.27
CA LEU A 183 -7.41 13.37 5.52
C LEU A 183 -6.79 12.62 4.34
N LEU A 184 -5.87 13.27 3.64
CA LEU A 184 -5.02 12.67 2.62
C LEU A 184 -3.66 12.40 3.25
N ASP A 185 -3.38 11.13 3.54
CA ASP A 185 -2.09 10.67 4.04
C ASP A 185 -1.51 9.58 3.12
N CYS A 186 -0.19 9.43 3.17
CA CYS A 186 0.57 8.75 2.12
C CYS A 186 1.41 7.60 2.69
N PHE A 187 1.31 6.42 2.10
CA PHE A 187 2.13 5.25 2.37
C PHE A 187 2.33 4.97 3.89
N ASN A 188 3.57 4.84 4.35
CA ASN A 188 3.93 4.62 5.75
C ASN A 188 3.52 5.75 6.72
N HIS A 189 3.00 6.87 6.24
CA HIS A 189 2.43 7.95 7.06
C HIS A 189 0.93 7.81 7.30
N GLN A 190 0.29 6.78 6.73
CA GLN A 190 -1.13 6.49 6.95
C GLN A 190 -1.43 6.25 8.44
N ASN A 191 -2.50 6.87 8.95
CA ASN A 191 -2.89 6.76 10.36
C ASN A 191 -4.38 6.43 10.55
N PRO A 192 -4.83 5.20 10.25
CA PRO A 192 -6.25 4.81 10.33
C PRO A 192 -6.85 5.04 11.73
N ARG A 193 -6.04 4.92 12.79
CA ARG A 193 -6.47 5.24 14.16
C ARG A 193 -6.98 6.68 14.27
N THR A 194 -6.34 7.64 13.60
CA THR A 194 -6.78 9.04 13.62
C THR A 194 -8.14 9.18 12.97
N ASN A 195 -8.34 8.62 11.77
CA ASN A 195 -9.62 8.66 11.07
C ASN A 195 -10.76 8.08 11.91
N VAL A 196 -10.55 6.88 12.46
CA VAL A 196 -11.52 6.18 13.30
C VAL A 196 -11.85 6.96 14.58
N GLN A 197 -10.87 7.63 15.20
CA GLN A 197 -11.10 8.38 16.44
C GLN A 197 -11.66 9.78 16.24
N THR A 198 -11.50 10.40 15.07
CA THR A 198 -11.97 11.77 14.80
C THR A 198 -13.22 11.84 13.94
N GLY A 199 -13.54 10.77 13.22
CA GLY A 199 -14.59 10.78 12.21
C GLY A 199 -14.19 11.49 10.92
N ILE A 200 -12.89 11.73 10.68
CA ILE A 200 -12.41 12.36 9.44
C ILE A 200 -12.18 11.25 8.41
N PRO A 201 -12.89 11.22 7.27
CA PRO A 201 -12.69 10.20 6.25
C PRO A 201 -11.30 10.31 5.64
N ALA A 202 -10.71 9.16 5.30
CA ALA A 202 -9.38 9.09 4.72
C ALA A 202 -9.43 8.88 3.21
N LEU A 203 -8.51 9.51 2.48
CA LEU A 203 -8.09 9.07 1.16
C LEU A 203 -6.61 8.72 1.23
N TRP A 204 -6.32 7.42 1.22
CA TRP A 204 -4.97 6.89 1.38
C TRP A 204 -4.22 6.89 0.07
N LEU A 205 -3.08 7.58 0.01
CA LEU A 205 -2.22 7.56 -1.18
C LEU A 205 -1.25 6.39 -1.06
N PRO A 206 -1.14 5.54 -2.09
CA PRO A 206 -0.14 4.47 -2.10
C PRO A 206 1.28 5.03 -2.07
N PHE A 207 1.54 6.11 -2.81
CA PHE A 207 2.82 6.80 -2.82
C PHE A 207 2.66 8.29 -3.21
N ASN A 208 3.74 9.08 -3.18
CA ASN A 208 3.70 10.53 -3.42
C ASN A 208 4.21 10.92 -4.82
N THR A 209 3.73 10.20 -5.84
CA THR A 209 4.11 10.28 -7.26
C THR A 209 3.06 10.99 -8.12
N GLU A 210 3.40 11.29 -9.38
CA GLU A 210 2.53 11.99 -10.34
C GLU A 210 1.18 11.29 -10.57
N ASP A 211 1.15 9.95 -10.63
CA ASP A 211 -0.08 9.16 -10.73
C ASP A 211 -0.99 9.35 -9.51
N SER A 212 -0.40 9.47 -8.31
CA SER A 212 -1.15 9.73 -7.09
C SER A 212 -1.65 11.18 -7.00
N LEU A 213 -0.94 12.14 -7.61
CA LEU A 213 -1.45 13.51 -7.76
C LEU A 213 -2.65 13.55 -8.71
N ALA A 214 -2.55 12.87 -9.86
CA ALA A 214 -3.66 12.75 -10.80
C ALA A 214 -4.89 12.09 -10.15
N PHE A 215 -4.68 11.01 -9.40
CA PHE A 215 -5.74 10.35 -8.62
C PHE A 215 -6.41 11.29 -7.62
N VAL A 216 -5.64 12.12 -6.90
CA VAL A 216 -6.20 13.11 -5.98
C VAL A 216 -6.99 14.18 -6.73
N GLN A 217 -6.51 14.64 -7.88
CA GLN A 217 -7.22 15.62 -8.70
C GLN A 217 -8.58 15.08 -9.14
N GLU A 218 -8.61 13.84 -9.67
CA GLU A 218 -9.85 13.15 -10.05
C GLU A 218 -10.79 13.00 -8.84
N PHE A 219 -10.27 12.57 -7.70
CA PHE A 219 -11.07 12.42 -6.48
C PHE A 219 -11.73 13.75 -6.05
N LEU A 220 -11.04 14.86 -6.20
CA LEU A 220 -11.51 16.19 -5.80
C LEU A 220 -12.53 16.80 -6.76
N GLU A 221 -12.67 16.29 -7.98
CA GLU A 221 -13.61 16.82 -8.97
C GLU A 221 -15.04 16.91 -8.42
N GLY A 222 -15.64 18.09 -8.51
CA GLY A 222 -16.99 18.37 -7.99
C GLY A 222 -17.12 18.36 -6.45
N ARG A 223 -16.03 18.16 -5.70
CA ARG A 223 -16.05 18.12 -4.22
C ARG A 223 -15.52 19.41 -3.61
N ARG A 224 -16.06 19.79 -2.46
CA ARG A 224 -15.51 20.85 -1.60
C ARG A 224 -15.51 20.40 -0.15
N PHE A 225 -14.44 20.75 0.56
CA PHE A 225 -14.23 20.44 1.96
C PHE A 225 -14.01 21.74 2.74
N ARG A 226 -14.53 21.79 3.98
CA ARG A 226 -14.18 22.83 4.95
C ARG A 226 -12.70 22.74 5.33
N ARG A 227 -12.15 21.52 5.42
CA ARG A 227 -10.76 21.27 5.81
C ARG A 227 -10.20 20.06 5.07
N ILE A 228 -8.99 20.21 4.54
CA ILE A 228 -8.20 19.13 3.95
C ILE A 228 -6.93 18.99 4.79
N TYR A 229 -6.80 17.88 5.51
CA TYR A 229 -5.57 17.53 6.20
C TYR A 229 -4.69 16.77 5.22
N PHE A 230 -3.42 17.15 5.10
CA PHE A 230 -2.55 16.61 4.05
C PHE A 230 -1.14 16.30 4.55
N THR A 231 -0.64 15.13 4.21
CA THR A 231 0.76 14.74 4.46
C THR A 231 1.27 13.83 3.36
N LEU A 232 2.56 13.97 3.06
CA LEU A 232 3.29 13.16 2.11
C LEU A 232 4.48 12.49 2.81
N LEU A 233 5.04 11.47 2.18
CA LEU A 233 6.29 10.84 2.62
C LEU A 233 7.48 11.65 2.08
N PRO A 234 8.39 12.16 2.94
CA PRO A 234 9.70 12.61 2.48
C PRO A 234 10.53 11.37 2.12
N SER A 235 10.53 10.99 0.84
CA SER A 235 11.26 9.79 0.37
C SER A 235 12.79 10.00 0.32
N PHE A 236 13.24 11.26 0.29
CA PHE A 236 14.63 11.67 0.04
C PHE A 236 15.20 11.21 -1.31
N ALA A 237 14.45 10.44 -2.11
CA ALA A 237 14.99 9.71 -3.25
C ALA A 237 15.19 10.59 -4.50
N GLY A 238 14.43 11.68 -4.61
CA GLY A 238 14.51 12.60 -5.75
C GLY A 238 14.04 11.96 -7.06
N SER A 239 13.09 11.02 -6.99
CA SER A 239 12.53 10.30 -8.13
C SER A 239 11.93 11.28 -9.15
N PRO A 240 12.08 11.02 -10.46
CA PRO A 240 11.70 11.97 -11.52
C PRO A 240 10.20 12.26 -11.58
N ASP A 241 9.38 11.36 -11.05
CA ASP A 241 7.92 11.41 -10.99
C ASP A 241 7.39 11.82 -9.61
N THR A 242 8.22 12.39 -8.74
CA THR A 242 7.76 12.99 -7.48
C THR A 242 7.33 14.44 -7.72
N PRO A 243 6.04 14.80 -7.60
CA PRO A 243 5.58 16.16 -7.82
C PRO A 243 6.05 17.07 -6.68
N ALA A 244 6.39 18.32 -7.03
CA ALA A 244 6.68 19.36 -6.04
C ALA A 244 5.47 19.61 -5.13
N LEU A 245 5.71 19.92 -3.85
CA LEU A 245 4.65 20.14 -2.85
C LEU A 245 3.66 21.23 -3.28
N GLU A 246 4.14 22.25 -3.99
CA GLU A 246 3.36 23.37 -4.49
C GLU A 246 2.24 22.90 -5.44
N ARG A 247 2.50 21.87 -6.26
CA ARG A 247 1.49 21.31 -7.19
C ARG A 247 0.35 20.64 -6.45
N TRP A 248 0.68 19.93 -5.36
CA TRP A 248 -0.33 19.37 -4.46
C TRP A 248 -1.14 20.48 -3.79
N LEU A 249 -0.47 21.50 -3.24
CA LEU A 249 -1.13 22.60 -2.54
C LEU A 249 -2.04 23.43 -3.46
N ASP A 250 -1.61 23.73 -4.68
CA ASP A 250 -2.42 24.41 -5.70
C ASP A 250 -3.68 23.59 -6.01
N SER A 251 -3.55 22.28 -6.23
CA SER A 251 -4.68 21.39 -6.47
C SER A 251 -5.65 21.38 -5.27
N LEU A 252 -5.15 21.16 -4.05
CA LEU A 252 -5.98 21.02 -2.85
C LEU A 252 -6.65 22.32 -2.42
N SER A 253 -5.96 23.45 -2.52
CA SER A 253 -6.44 24.76 -2.03
C SER A 253 -7.72 25.24 -2.73
N ARG A 254 -7.96 24.79 -3.97
CA ARG A 254 -9.19 25.08 -4.73
C ARG A 254 -10.44 24.42 -4.13
N HIS A 255 -10.24 23.32 -3.40
CA HIS A 255 -11.30 22.47 -2.86
C HIS A 255 -11.52 22.66 -1.35
N GLY A 256 -10.60 23.30 -0.62
CA GLY A 256 -10.78 23.55 0.81
C GLY A 256 -9.55 24.18 1.48
N LYS A 257 -9.70 24.53 2.77
CA LYS A 257 -8.55 25.02 3.54
C LYS A 257 -7.61 23.87 3.85
N VAL A 258 -6.37 23.94 3.36
CA VAL A 258 -5.35 22.90 3.56
C VAL A 258 -4.64 23.09 4.91
N GLU A 259 -4.44 22.00 5.65
CA GLU A 259 -3.60 21.91 6.85
C GLU A 259 -2.57 20.80 6.66
N LEU A 260 -1.30 21.18 6.54
CA LEU A 260 -0.19 20.23 6.43
C LEU A 260 0.04 19.52 7.77
N LEU A 261 0.24 18.21 7.71
CA LEU A 261 0.59 17.36 8.85
C LEU A 261 2.00 16.78 8.70
N GLY A 262 2.86 16.97 9.71
CA GLY A 262 4.24 16.48 9.78
C GLY A 262 5.24 17.24 8.90
N ILE A 263 4.85 17.53 7.66
CA ILE A 263 5.68 18.11 6.61
C ILE A 263 5.67 19.64 6.59
N THR A 264 6.69 20.23 5.98
CA THR A 264 6.80 21.68 5.77
C THR A 264 7.33 21.97 4.37
N SER A 265 6.88 23.06 3.73
CA SER A 265 7.37 23.47 2.42
C SER A 265 8.85 23.84 2.39
N ARG A 266 9.44 24.19 3.54
CA ARG A 266 10.86 24.55 3.64
C ARG A 266 11.79 23.35 3.53
N LEU A 267 11.36 22.17 4.01
CA LEU A 267 12.22 21.00 4.17
C LEU A 267 11.79 19.81 3.29
N PHE A 268 10.56 19.78 2.81
CA PHE A 268 10.10 18.77 1.86
C PHE A 268 10.87 18.89 0.53
N PRO A 269 11.26 17.79 -0.14
CA PRO A 269 10.96 16.37 0.14
C PRO A 269 11.98 15.66 1.05
N ALA A 270 12.93 16.38 1.65
CA ALA A 270 14.06 15.81 2.39
C ALA A 270 14.04 16.25 3.87
N ASP A 271 12.96 15.92 4.58
CA ASP A 271 12.69 16.40 5.93
C ASP A 271 12.82 15.31 7.00
N PRO A 272 13.97 15.19 7.68
CA PRO A 272 14.21 14.11 8.64
C PRO A 272 13.37 14.24 9.92
N LEU A 273 12.77 15.40 10.16
CA LEU A 273 11.96 15.65 11.35
C LEU A 273 10.48 15.31 11.15
N THR A 274 10.06 14.98 9.92
CA THR A 274 8.66 14.68 9.61
C THR A 274 8.08 13.58 10.51
N PRO A 275 8.71 12.41 10.72
CA PRO A 275 8.10 11.35 11.55
C PRO A 275 7.75 11.81 12.96
N PHE A 276 8.63 12.59 13.61
CA PHE A 276 8.40 13.11 14.95
C PHE A 276 7.28 14.15 14.99
N ARG A 277 7.25 15.08 14.02
CA ARG A 277 6.19 16.08 13.90
C ARG A 277 4.84 15.44 13.59
N LEU A 278 4.82 14.44 12.72
CA LEU A 278 3.63 13.73 12.29
C LEU A 278 2.91 13.09 13.47
N VAL A 279 3.65 12.36 14.32
CA VAL A 279 3.10 11.74 15.55
C VAL A 279 2.48 12.81 16.46
N ALA A 280 3.19 13.89 16.74
CA ALA A 280 2.71 14.95 17.62
C ALA A 280 1.46 15.66 17.05
N GLN A 281 1.42 15.89 15.74
CA GLN A 281 0.31 16.59 15.09
C GLN A 281 -0.93 15.70 14.94
N PHE A 282 -0.77 14.41 14.66
CA PHE A 282 -1.87 13.46 14.70
C PHE A 282 -2.45 13.32 16.12
N GLN A 283 -1.60 13.27 17.16
CA GLN A 283 -2.09 13.30 18.54
C GLN A 283 -2.91 14.56 18.85
N ARG A 284 -2.45 15.73 18.40
CA ARG A 284 -3.18 16.99 18.56
C ARG A 284 -4.50 17.00 17.77
N LEU A 285 -4.51 16.45 16.56
CA LEU A 285 -5.72 16.30 15.75
C LEU A 285 -6.75 15.39 16.43
N ARG A 286 -6.29 14.26 16.98
CA ARG A 286 -7.18 13.39 17.76
C ARG A 286 -7.75 14.10 18.98
N ARG A 287 -6.93 14.77 19.79
CA ARG A 287 -7.41 15.50 20.98
C ARG A 287 -8.45 16.58 20.65
N ARG A 288 -8.28 17.32 19.55
CA ARG A 288 -9.18 18.43 19.17
C ARG A 288 -10.50 17.96 18.54
N SER A 289 -10.50 16.81 17.86
CA SER A 289 -11.63 16.34 17.05
C SER A 289 -12.21 15.00 17.51
N GLN A 290 -11.81 14.52 18.70
CA GLN A 290 -12.15 13.18 19.20
C GLN A 290 -13.66 12.95 19.22
N LEU A 291 -14.09 11.82 18.66
CA LEU A 291 -15.43 11.31 18.84
C LEU A 291 -15.58 10.68 20.23
N PHE A 292 -16.77 10.79 20.81
CA PHE A 292 -17.09 10.13 22.08
C PHE A 292 -16.93 8.60 22.01
N ARG A 293 -17.23 8.01 20.85
CA ARG A 293 -16.89 6.61 20.52
C ARG A 293 -16.22 6.56 19.15
N PRO A 294 -15.26 5.65 18.92
CA PRO A 294 -14.71 5.36 17.60
C PRO A 294 -15.79 5.16 16.53
N LEU A 295 -15.41 5.38 15.26
CA LEU A 295 -16.19 4.94 14.12
C LEU A 295 -16.26 3.41 14.10
N GLU A 296 -17.42 2.93 13.70
CA GLU A 296 -17.73 1.52 13.49
C GLU A 296 -18.53 1.43 12.20
N LEU A 297 -18.25 0.39 11.41
CA LEU A 297 -18.99 0.06 10.20
C LEU A 297 -19.68 -1.28 10.44
N ASP A 298 -21.00 -1.31 10.29
CA ASP A 298 -21.78 -2.52 10.42
C ASP A 298 -21.47 -3.47 9.23
N LEU A 299 -21.40 -4.79 9.50
CA LEU A 299 -21.07 -5.78 8.46
C LEU A 299 -22.04 -5.72 7.27
N SER A 300 -23.33 -5.50 7.52
CA SER A 300 -24.33 -5.35 6.46
C SER A 300 -24.08 -4.12 5.57
N ALA A 301 -23.54 -3.03 6.13
CA ALA A 301 -23.16 -1.86 5.36
C ALA A 301 -21.93 -2.14 4.50
N LEU A 302 -20.95 -2.90 5.04
CA LEU A 302 -19.81 -3.38 4.28
C LEU A 302 -20.25 -4.29 3.12
N GLU A 303 -21.13 -5.26 3.37
CA GLU A 303 -21.69 -6.14 2.33
C GLU A 303 -22.44 -5.34 1.27
N GLY A 304 -23.23 -4.34 1.67
CA GLY A 304 -23.90 -3.43 0.74
C GLY A 304 -22.94 -2.64 -0.14
N LEU A 305 -21.83 -2.15 0.43
CA LEU A 305 -20.77 -1.46 -0.32
C LEU A 305 -20.04 -2.39 -1.30
N LEU A 306 -19.94 -3.68 -0.96
CA LEU A 306 -19.23 -4.66 -1.75
C LEU A 306 -20.12 -5.35 -2.81
N SER A 307 -21.45 -5.27 -2.68
CA SER A 307 -22.40 -5.88 -3.62
C SER A 307 -22.11 -5.55 -5.10
N PRO A 308 -21.76 -4.31 -5.51
CA PRO A 308 -21.41 -4.02 -6.90
C PRO A 308 -20.15 -4.75 -7.40
N TYR A 309 -19.26 -5.14 -6.49
CA TYR A 309 -18.01 -5.84 -6.80
C TYR A 309 -18.19 -7.37 -6.87
N HIS A 310 -19.30 -7.90 -6.35
CA HIS A 310 -19.65 -9.33 -6.43
C HIS A 310 -20.42 -9.70 -7.71
N SER A 311 -20.88 -8.71 -8.49
CA SER A 311 -21.63 -8.91 -9.74
C SER A 311 -20.76 -9.27 -10.95
N ILE A 312 -19.46 -9.51 -10.75
CA ILE A 312 -18.50 -9.90 -11.79
C ILE A 312 -17.69 -11.08 -11.25
N ALA A 313 -18.35 -12.23 -11.12
CA ALA A 313 -17.74 -13.54 -10.94
C ALA A 313 -18.41 -14.50 -11.92
#